data_AF-A0A8W8L0C8-F1
#
_entry.id   AF-A0A8W8L0C8-F1
#
_cell.length_a   1.000
_cell.length_b   1.000
_cell.length_c   1.000
_cell.angle_alpha   90.00
_cell.angle_beta   90.00
_cell.angle_gamma   90.00
#
_symmetry.space_group_name_H-M   'P 1'
#
loop_
_entity.id
_entity.type
_entity.pdbx_description
1 polymer ?
#
loop_
_entity_poly.entity_id
_entity_poly.type
_entity_poly.pdbx_seq_one_letter_code
_entity_poly.pdbx_strand_id
1 'polypeptide(L)'
;MNHEETSPLMGKGIGNKSEKEQNGTIKTSGTFRFHGTTRNVILAALNVFSNVTMNVSLPIFAGTMNEIGGDTFVLLLNSCVVIGVIFVLTTLFAKRFIDSSITLKLVSSLKIVFALGLFTALNGILVVFASPPDRTPGYLQGILSTTVIPYTILCRLIFLRKGISAVRTLCTCLVMAGLFITAEPQIFGINTDDDSNTANESTSARILWPLCFALGFLPIGLMNVICEKELKSGEAKSFNFIMWSQFAQIICMVCLFWTDFIPGFGMAGSFSEFSDRYKRGTTCLVSTSSDCKGLVGKSWLFFGGYTFANLFQFLLIEYAEGAVFAAVVQSLVGPTATIFWTFFQFNEKENVFRWHPVFNETTVFTIVGLLLMVPGVMLYNYFSNKEAKEKVKEGNFLYTDPILTVNAKD
;
A
#
# COMPACT_ATOMS: atom_id res chain seq x y z
N MET A 1 -13.36 17.32 -60.12
CA MET A 1 -13.60 16.54 -61.35
C MET A 1 -13.00 15.16 -61.14
N ASN A 2 -13.68 14.02 -61.22
CA ASN A 2 -15.07 13.70 -61.52
C ASN A 2 -15.38 12.38 -60.80
N HIS A 3 -16.59 12.29 -60.26
CA HIS A 3 -17.30 11.02 -60.14
C HIS A 3 -17.74 10.58 -61.54
N GLU A 4 -17.75 9.27 -61.79
CA GLU A 4 -18.68 8.58 -62.71
C GLU A 4 -18.57 7.08 -62.33
N GLU A 5 -19.61 6.45 -61.77
CA GLU A 5 -20.73 5.79 -62.48
C GLU A 5 -20.22 4.67 -63.41
N THR A 6 -20.63 3.40 -63.36
CA THR A 6 -21.98 2.82 -63.31
C THR A 6 -21.86 1.27 -63.26
N SER A 7 -22.66 0.61 -62.40
CA SER A 7 -23.64 -0.50 -62.61
C SER A 7 -23.54 -1.50 -63.82
N PRO A 8 -24.42 -2.53 -63.95
CA PRO A 8 -25.03 -3.52 -63.03
C PRO A 8 -25.11 -4.96 -63.65
N LEU A 9 -26.01 -5.83 -63.12
CA LEU A 9 -26.62 -7.07 -63.68
C LEU A 9 -25.93 -8.40 -63.30
N MET A 10 -26.60 -9.50 -62.93
CA MET A 10 -27.99 -9.88 -62.62
C MET A 10 -27.92 -11.38 -62.22
N GLY A 11 -28.80 -11.91 -61.36
CA GLY A 11 -28.95 -13.37 -61.28
C GLY A 11 -29.60 -13.93 -60.01
N LYS A 12 -30.93 -14.10 -60.06
CA LYS A 12 -31.85 -14.67 -59.07
C LYS A 12 -31.47 -16.05 -58.49
N GLY A 13 -31.95 -16.32 -57.27
CA GLY A 13 -32.20 -17.68 -56.78
C GLY A 13 -32.81 -17.73 -55.36
N ILE A 14 -34.14 -17.84 -55.28
CA ILE A 14 -34.94 -18.03 -54.05
C ILE A 14 -34.87 -19.49 -53.61
N GLY A 15 -34.81 -19.78 -52.30
CA GLY A 15 -35.14 -21.12 -51.78
C GLY A 15 -34.80 -21.35 -50.30
N ASN A 16 -35.83 -21.27 -49.45
CA ASN A 16 -35.82 -21.69 -48.04
C ASN A 16 -35.48 -23.18 -47.86
N LYS A 17 -34.70 -23.52 -46.81
CA LYS A 17 -34.96 -24.70 -45.97
C LYS A 17 -34.24 -24.61 -44.61
N SER A 18 -35.03 -24.92 -43.58
CA SER A 18 -34.76 -24.99 -42.14
C SER A 18 -33.99 -26.25 -41.72
N GLU A 19 -33.58 -26.27 -40.42
CA GLU A 19 -33.00 -27.36 -39.61
C GLU A 19 -31.51 -27.65 -39.84
N LYS A 20 -30.63 -27.75 -38.83
CA LYS A 20 -30.79 -28.47 -37.56
C LYS A 20 -29.76 -28.02 -36.50
N GLU A 21 -30.17 -28.17 -35.24
CA GLU A 21 -29.39 -28.04 -34.01
C GLU A 21 -27.99 -28.69 -34.05
N GLN A 22 -27.01 -27.99 -33.47
CA GLN A 22 -26.01 -28.64 -32.61
C GLN A 22 -25.78 -27.77 -31.37
N ASN A 23 -26.56 -28.10 -30.33
CA ASN A 23 -26.30 -27.77 -28.94
C ASN A 23 -24.95 -28.36 -28.52
N GLY A 24 -23.92 -27.52 -28.48
CA GLY A 24 -22.67 -27.78 -27.77
C GLY A 24 -22.72 -27.08 -26.41
N THR A 25 -23.34 -27.73 -25.43
CA THR A 25 -23.41 -27.30 -24.04
C THR A 25 -22.00 -27.29 -23.44
N ILE A 26 -21.29 -26.16 -23.52
CA ILE A 26 -20.10 -25.93 -22.70
C ILE A 26 -20.62 -25.77 -21.27
N LYS A 27 -20.46 -26.84 -20.48
CA LYS A 27 -20.60 -26.81 -19.02
C LYS A 27 -19.72 -25.68 -18.49
N THR A 28 -20.32 -24.57 -18.15
CA THR A 28 -19.70 -23.51 -17.35
C THR A 28 -19.44 -24.09 -15.97
N SER A 29 -18.20 -24.54 -15.78
CA SER A 29 -17.63 -24.88 -14.47
C SER A 29 -17.88 -23.70 -13.52
N GLY A 30 -18.56 -23.99 -12.41
CA GLY A 30 -19.01 -23.01 -11.43
C GLY A 30 -17.88 -22.09 -10.98
N THR A 31 -17.86 -20.89 -11.55
CA THR A 31 -17.01 -19.80 -11.06
C THR A 31 -17.85 -19.03 -10.06
N PHE A 32 -17.45 -19.06 -8.79
CA PHE A 32 -18.03 -18.25 -7.72
C PHE A 32 -18.05 -16.78 -8.17
N ARG A 33 -19.21 -16.28 -8.62
CA ARG A 33 -19.42 -14.89 -9.04
C ARG A 33 -19.52 -14.01 -7.80
N PHE A 34 -18.39 -13.52 -7.31
CA PHE A 34 -18.37 -12.49 -6.28
C PHE A 34 -18.87 -11.16 -6.87
N HIS A 35 -19.96 -10.62 -6.31
CA HIS A 35 -20.42 -9.26 -6.58
C HIS A 35 -19.27 -8.25 -6.36
N GLY A 36 -19.10 -7.29 -7.27
CA GLY A 36 -17.96 -6.35 -7.26
C GLY A 36 -17.79 -5.59 -5.93
N THR A 37 -18.90 -5.27 -5.25
CA THR A 37 -18.86 -4.65 -3.91
C THR A 37 -18.27 -5.57 -2.84
N THR A 38 -18.61 -6.86 -2.85
CA THR A 38 -18.09 -7.84 -1.90
C THR A 38 -16.59 -8.09 -2.12
N ARG A 39 -16.15 -8.13 -3.39
CA ARG A 39 -14.72 -8.24 -3.73
C ARG A 39 -13.93 -7.05 -3.16
N ASN A 40 -14.41 -5.82 -3.33
CA ASN A 40 -13.72 -4.63 -2.82
C ASN A 40 -13.62 -4.65 -1.29
N VAL A 41 -14.65 -5.12 -0.59
CA VAL A 41 -14.64 -5.25 0.88
C VAL A 41 -13.62 -6.31 1.32
N ILE A 42 -13.55 -7.46 0.64
CA ILE A 42 -12.56 -8.50 0.94
C ILE A 42 -11.13 -7.98 0.70
N LEU A 43 -10.88 -7.34 -0.44
CA LEU A 43 -9.57 -6.76 -0.74
C LEU A 43 -9.18 -5.67 0.27
N ALA A 44 -10.12 -4.83 0.68
CA ALA A 44 -9.89 -3.82 1.70
C ALA A 44 -9.55 -4.46 3.06
N ALA A 45 -10.29 -5.48 3.49
CA ALA A 45 -10.02 -6.18 4.74
C ALA A 45 -8.65 -6.88 4.74
N LEU A 46 -8.30 -7.57 3.64
CA LEU A 46 -6.99 -8.21 3.46
C LEU A 46 -5.85 -7.19 3.42
N ASN A 47 -6.08 -6.05 2.77
CA ASN A 47 -5.15 -4.94 2.73
C ASN A 47 -4.91 -4.36 4.13
N VAL A 48 -5.96 -4.07 4.91
CA VAL A 48 -5.85 -3.57 6.29
C VAL A 48 -5.12 -4.59 7.16
N PHE A 49 -5.53 -5.85 7.15
CA PHE A 49 -4.91 -6.89 7.98
C PHE A 49 -3.41 -7.07 7.70
N SER A 50 -3.02 -7.08 6.42
CA SER A 50 -1.63 -7.23 6.02
C SER A 50 -0.79 -6.00 6.40
N ASN A 51 -1.35 -4.80 6.23
CA ASN A 51 -0.68 -3.56 6.63
C ASN A 51 -0.60 -3.42 8.16
N VAL A 52 -1.58 -3.92 8.92
CA VAL A 52 -1.48 -4.00 10.39
C VAL A 52 -0.36 -4.95 10.80
N THR A 53 -0.27 -6.12 10.17
CA THR A 53 0.82 -7.07 10.41
C THR A 53 2.19 -6.42 10.15
N MET A 54 2.32 -5.68 9.04
CA MET A 54 3.52 -4.91 8.71
C MET A 54 3.83 -3.83 9.75
N ASN A 55 2.84 -3.04 10.17
CA ASN A 55 3.02 -1.95 11.15
C ASN A 55 3.35 -2.44 12.55
N VAL A 56 2.84 -3.60 12.96
CA VAL A 56 3.15 -4.22 14.25
C VAL A 56 4.54 -4.85 14.24
N SER A 57 4.93 -5.48 13.13
CA SER A 57 6.21 -6.20 13.04
C SER A 57 7.40 -5.27 12.78
N LEU A 58 7.22 -4.12 12.12
CA LEU A 58 8.30 -3.20 11.81
C LEU A 58 9.04 -2.66 13.05
N PRO A 59 8.37 -2.13 14.10
CA PRO A 59 9.06 -1.66 15.30
C PRO A 59 9.83 -2.76 16.02
N ILE A 60 9.28 -3.99 16.06
CA ILE A 60 9.94 -5.14 16.67
C ILE A 60 11.21 -5.52 15.89
N PHE A 61 11.12 -5.51 14.56
CA PHE A 61 12.24 -5.81 13.67
C PHE A 61 13.33 -4.73 13.77
N ALA A 62 12.94 -3.45 13.66
CA ALA A 62 13.85 -2.31 13.74
C ALA A 62 14.51 -2.19 15.13
N GLY A 63 13.74 -2.34 16.21
CA GLY A 63 14.26 -2.33 17.58
C GLY A 63 15.27 -3.44 17.82
N THR A 64 14.95 -4.67 17.40
CA THR A 64 15.90 -5.79 17.51
C THR A 64 17.15 -5.57 16.66
N MET A 65 17.03 -5.01 15.44
CA MET A 65 18.17 -4.68 14.58
C MET A 65 19.11 -3.67 15.25
N ASN A 66 18.56 -2.63 15.88
CA ASN A 66 19.34 -1.64 16.60
C ASN A 66 20.04 -2.23 17.83
N GLU A 67 19.34 -3.05 18.62
CA GLU A 67 19.89 -3.69 19.83
C GLU A 67 21.09 -4.61 19.56
N ILE A 68 21.13 -5.27 18.41
CA ILE A 68 22.25 -6.16 18.05
C ILE A 68 23.42 -5.42 17.41
N GLY A 69 23.35 -4.09 17.31
CA GLY A 69 24.32 -3.24 16.61
C GLY A 69 24.25 -3.35 15.09
N GLY A 70 23.09 -3.72 14.54
CA GLY A 70 22.84 -3.74 13.11
C GLY A 70 22.42 -2.37 12.56
N ASP A 71 22.29 -2.29 11.24
CA ASP A 71 21.95 -1.04 10.56
C ASP A 71 20.51 -1.00 10.01
N THR A 72 19.88 0.16 10.06
CA THR A 72 18.52 0.42 9.55
C THR A 72 18.50 0.39 8.02
N PHE A 73 19.59 0.81 7.37
CA PHE A 73 19.75 0.64 5.93
C PHE A 73 19.79 -0.83 5.53
N VAL A 74 20.41 -1.71 6.34
CA VAL A 74 20.37 -3.18 6.10
C VAL A 74 18.95 -3.70 6.18
N LEU A 75 18.18 -3.26 7.17
CA LEU A 75 16.76 -3.59 7.30
C LEU A 75 16.02 -3.22 6.01
N LEU A 76 16.15 -1.98 5.54
CA LEU A 76 15.48 -1.48 4.34
C LEU A 76 15.91 -2.24 3.08
N LEU A 77 17.23 -2.35 2.83
CA LEU A 77 17.75 -3.01 1.64
C LEU A 77 17.38 -4.50 1.61
N ASN A 78 17.56 -5.20 2.74
CA ASN A 78 17.22 -6.62 2.80
C ASN A 78 15.72 -6.85 2.64
N SER A 79 14.89 -5.96 3.17
CA SER A 79 13.43 -5.98 2.93
C SER A 79 13.14 -5.89 1.44
N CYS A 80 13.68 -4.89 0.73
CA CYS A 80 13.50 -4.74 -0.71
C CYS A 80 13.93 -6.00 -1.49
N VAL A 81 15.07 -6.59 -1.15
CA VAL A 81 15.59 -7.78 -1.83
C VAL A 81 14.70 -9.00 -1.59
N VAL A 82 14.40 -9.33 -0.33
CA VAL A 82 13.61 -10.52 0.01
C VAL A 82 12.19 -10.40 -0.53
N ILE A 83 11.54 -9.26 -0.33
CA ILE A 83 10.19 -8.99 -0.85
C ILE A 83 10.18 -9.03 -2.38
N GLY A 84 11.19 -8.46 -3.04
CA GLY A 84 11.34 -8.54 -4.49
C GLY A 84 11.43 -9.99 -5.00
N VAL A 85 12.23 -10.83 -4.34
CA VAL A 85 12.31 -12.27 -4.64
C VAL A 85 10.96 -12.95 -4.44
N ILE A 86 10.28 -12.71 -3.32
CA ILE A 86 8.95 -13.27 -3.04
C ILE A 86 7.95 -12.86 -4.13
N PHE A 87 7.98 -11.62 -4.60
CA PHE A 87 7.09 -11.15 -5.67
C PHE A 87 7.40 -11.78 -7.03
N VAL A 88 8.67 -12.03 -7.35
CA VAL A 88 9.04 -12.79 -8.55
C VAL A 88 8.46 -14.20 -8.46
N LEU A 89 8.67 -14.90 -7.33
CA LEU A 89 8.14 -16.24 -7.11
C LEU A 89 6.60 -16.28 -7.17
N THR A 90 5.95 -15.30 -6.53
CA THR A 90 4.48 -15.18 -6.53
C THR A 90 3.95 -14.90 -7.93
N THR A 91 4.64 -14.08 -8.72
CA THR A 91 4.26 -13.78 -10.12
C THR A 91 4.43 -15.01 -11.01
N LEU A 92 5.51 -15.78 -10.83
CA LEU A 92 5.72 -17.04 -11.56
C LEU A 92 4.64 -18.08 -11.19
N PHE A 93 4.31 -18.18 -9.90
CA PHE A 93 3.23 -19.04 -9.41
C PHE A 93 1.88 -18.62 -9.99
N ALA A 94 1.53 -17.33 -9.93
CA ALA A 94 0.30 -16.80 -10.50
C ALA A 94 0.21 -17.04 -12.00
N LYS A 95 1.31 -16.85 -12.74
CA LYS A 95 1.37 -17.16 -14.18
C LYS A 95 1.12 -18.64 -14.47
N ARG A 96 1.65 -19.54 -13.63
CA ARG A 96 1.53 -20.98 -13.84
C ARG A 96 0.15 -21.52 -13.48
N PHE A 97 -0.44 -21.05 -12.39
CA PHE A 97 -1.63 -21.68 -11.78
C PHE A 97 -2.90 -20.83 -11.85
N ILE A 98 -2.80 -19.50 -11.94
CA ILE A 98 -3.96 -18.59 -11.88
C ILE A 98 -4.28 -18.05 -13.28
N ASP A 99 -3.31 -17.42 -13.93
CA ASP A 99 -3.52 -16.72 -15.20
C ASP A 99 -2.26 -16.75 -16.07
N SER A 100 -2.28 -17.61 -17.09
CA SER A 100 -1.16 -17.76 -18.04
C SER A 100 -0.93 -16.54 -18.93
N SER A 101 -1.87 -15.59 -18.99
CA SER A 101 -1.70 -14.34 -19.74
C SER A 101 -0.80 -13.31 -19.04
N ILE A 102 -0.39 -13.56 -17.78
CA ILE A 102 0.57 -12.71 -17.08
C ILE A 102 1.90 -12.73 -17.86
N THR A 103 2.25 -11.57 -18.41
CA THR A 103 3.51 -11.37 -19.12
C THR A 103 4.61 -11.05 -18.12
N LEU A 104 5.80 -11.62 -18.33
CA LEU A 104 6.99 -11.31 -17.51
C LEU A 104 7.82 -10.17 -18.11
N LYS A 105 7.63 -9.88 -19.40
CA LYS A 105 8.25 -8.73 -20.05
C LYS A 105 7.70 -7.44 -19.43
N LEU A 106 8.56 -6.44 -19.33
CA LEU A 106 8.17 -5.11 -18.90
C LEU A 106 7.16 -4.54 -19.92
N VAL A 107 5.92 -4.29 -19.47
CA VAL A 107 4.87 -3.72 -20.33
C VAL A 107 4.84 -2.20 -20.21
N SER A 108 4.93 -1.68 -18.98
CA SER A 108 4.98 -0.24 -18.72
C SER A 108 6.31 0.40 -19.14
N SER A 109 6.31 1.71 -19.34
CA SER A 109 7.54 2.45 -19.61
C SER A 109 8.54 2.31 -18.46
N LEU A 110 9.81 2.06 -18.80
CA LEU A 110 10.91 1.95 -17.84
C LEU A 110 11.01 3.19 -16.94
N LYS A 111 10.72 4.39 -17.48
CA LYS A 111 10.70 5.64 -16.70
C LYS A 111 9.68 5.60 -15.56
N ILE A 112 8.52 4.99 -15.81
CA ILE A 112 7.42 4.92 -14.83
C ILE A 112 7.77 3.92 -13.74
N VAL A 113 8.32 2.76 -14.12
CA VAL A 113 8.77 1.74 -13.17
C VAL A 113 9.90 2.26 -12.28
N PHE A 114 10.88 2.97 -12.86
CA PHE A 114 11.93 3.62 -12.07
C PHE A 114 11.40 4.73 -11.17
N ALA A 115 10.44 5.53 -11.62
CA ALA A 115 9.80 6.53 -10.77
C ALA A 115 9.09 5.87 -9.57
N LEU A 116 8.41 4.72 -9.79
CA LEU A 116 7.76 3.97 -8.73
C LEU A 116 8.77 3.44 -7.71
N GLY A 117 9.84 2.82 -8.20
CA GLY A 117 10.93 2.31 -7.35
C GLY A 117 11.59 3.42 -6.53
N LEU A 118 11.85 4.58 -7.16
CA LEU A 118 12.43 5.75 -6.51
C LEU A 118 11.49 6.31 -5.44
N PHE A 119 10.21 6.52 -5.74
CA PHE A 119 9.26 7.06 -4.76
C PHE A 119 9.06 6.12 -3.58
N THR A 120 9.05 4.81 -3.81
CA THR A 120 8.96 3.82 -2.73
C THR A 120 10.23 3.81 -1.87
N ALA A 121 11.41 3.90 -2.49
CA ALA A 121 12.68 4.00 -1.76
C ALA A 121 12.77 5.29 -0.93
N LEU A 122 12.35 6.42 -1.50
CA LEU A 122 12.30 7.72 -0.80
C LEU A 122 11.31 7.68 0.37
N ASN A 123 10.12 7.08 0.21
CA ASN A 123 9.19 6.88 1.32
C ASN A 123 9.84 6.04 2.43
N GLY A 124 10.46 4.92 2.09
CA GLY A 124 11.13 4.05 3.07
C GLY A 124 12.21 4.79 3.86
N ILE A 125 13.08 5.54 3.17
CA ILE A 125 14.14 6.32 3.83
C ILE A 125 13.55 7.44 4.70
N LEU A 126 12.67 8.27 4.17
CA LEU A 126 12.13 9.42 4.92
C LEU A 126 11.32 8.98 6.15
N VAL A 127 10.46 7.96 5.99
CA VAL A 127 9.60 7.48 7.07
C VAL A 127 10.40 6.70 8.10
N VAL A 128 11.21 5.71 7.68
CA VAL A 128 11.91 4.85 8.64
C VAL A 128 12.99 5.62 9.41
N PHE A 129 13.74 6.52 8.78
CA PHE A 129 14.72 7.33 9.51
C PHE A 129 14.08 8.42 10.38
N ALA A 130 12.87 8.88 10.08
CA ALA A 130 12.16 9.85 10.93
C ALA A 130 11.26 9.20 12.00
N SER A 131 11.01 7.89 11.91
CA SER A 131 10.16 7.12 12.83
C SER A 131 10.69 6.87 14.26
N PRO A 132 12.01 6.94 14.56
CA PRO A 132 12.46 6.76 15.93
C PRO A 132 11.77 7.75 16.89
N PRO A 133 11.36 7.32 18.11
CA PRO A 133 10.61 8.16 19.04
C PRO A 133 11.34 9.44 19.46
N ASP A 134 12.67 9.43 19.44
CA ASP A 134 13.54 10.59 19.68
C ASP A 134 13.38 11.67 18.60
N ARG A 135 13.01 11.30 17.37
CA ARG A 135 12.88 12.22 16.24
C ARG A 135 11.44 12.67 16.01
N THR A 136 10.52 11.71 15.97
CA THR A 136 9.08 11.98 15.81
C THR A 136 8.32 11.29 16.93
N PRO A 137 7.64 12.03 17.82
CA PRO A 137 6.81 11.43 18.84
C PRO A 137 5.75 10.50 18.24
N GLY A 138 5.52 9.35 18.87
CA GLY A 138 4.58 8.34 18.34
C GLY A 138 3.17 8.87 18.09
N TYR A 139 2.70 9.81 18.93
CA TYR A 139 1.41 10.47 18.75
C TYR A 139 1.31 11.23 17.42
N LEU A 140 2.41 11.87 17.03
CA LEU A 140 2.48 12.70 15.85
C LEU A 140 2.61 11.84 14.60
N GLN A 141 3.28 10.69 14.68
CA GLN A 141 3.41 9.74 13.57
C GLN A 141 2.04 9.26 13.06
N GLY A 142 1.11 8.94 13.97
CA GLY A 142 -0.24 8.53 13.60
C GLY A 142 -0.97 9.61 12.80
N ILE A 143 -0.92 10.87 13.26
CA ILE A 143 -1.55 12.01 12.60
C ILE A 143 -0.88 12.30 11.26
N LEU A 144 0.44 12.40 11.24
CA LEU A 144 1.20 12.76 10.05
C LEU A 144 1.12 11.70 8.96
N SER A 145 0.96 10.43 9.30
CA SER A 145 0.74 9.37 8.32
C SER A 145 -0.50 9.60 7.46
N THR A 146 -1.47 10.37 7.96
CA THR A 146 -2.73 10.63 7.24
C THR A 146 -2.63 11.70 6.20
N THR A 147 -1.53 12.46 6.17
CA THR A 147 -1.19 13.37 5.07
C THR A 147 -1.14 12.65 3.72
N VAL A 148 -0.98 11.32 3.69
CA VAL A 148 -1.12 10.51 2.48
C VAL A 148 -2.46 10.70 1.77
N ILE A 149 -3.56 10.93 2.50
CA ILE A 149 -4.89 11.13 1.90
C ILE A 149 -4.92 12.44 1.09
N PRO A 150 -4.70 13.63 1.68
CA PRO A 150 -4.71 14.88 0.92
C PRO A 150 -3.62 14.90 -0.16
N TYR A 151 -2.43 14.30 0.07
CA TYR A 151 -1.43 14.17 -0.99
C TYR A 151 -1.93 13.32 -2.15
N THR A 152 -2.56 12.17 -1.90
CA THR A 152 -3.11 11.32 -2.96
C THR A 152 -4.20 12.05 -3.74
N ILE A 153 -5.08 12.78 -3.07
CA ILE A 153 -6.14 13.58 -3.71
C ILE A 153 -5.53 14.66 -4.59
N LEU A 154 -4.56 15.42 -4.07
CA LEU A 154 -3.90 16.51 -4.80
C LEU A 154 -3.11 15.97 -6.00
N CYS A 155 -2.32 14.92 -5.81
CA CYS A 155 -1.60 14.25 -6.90
C CYS A 155 -2.57 13.71 -7.96
N ARG A 156 -3.70 13.11 -7.56
CA ARG A 156 -4.70 12.61 -8.50
C ARG A 156 -5.34 13.73 -9.32
N LEU A 157 -5.64 14.87 -8.69
CA LEU A 157 -6.14 16.07 -9.38
C LEU A 157 -5.12 16.61 -10.39
N ILE A 158 -3.84 16.69 -10.01
CA ILE A 158 -2.79 17.27 -10.87
C ILE A 158 -2.42 16.32 -12.03
N PHE A 159 -2.16 15.05 -11.73
CA PHE A 159 -1.60 14.10 -12.71
C PHE A 159 -2.66 13.37 -13.53
N LEU A 160 -3.80 13.01 -12.95
CA LEU A 160 -4.89 12.33 -13.67
C LEU A 160 -5.99 13.29 -14.11
N ARG A 161 -5.99 14.54 -13.63
CA ARG A 161 -7.07 15.52 -13.88
C ARG A 161 -8.46 14.98 -13.51
N LYS A 162 -8.50 14.07 -12.53
CA LYS A 162 -9.73 13.41 -12.04
C LYS A 162 -10.10 13.95 -10.66
N GLY A 163 -11.24 14.64 -10.62
CA GLY A 163 -11.87 15.11 -9.39
C GLY A 163 -12.50 14.00 -8.55
N ILE A 164 -12.88 14.37 -7.33
CA ILE A 164 -13.67 13.56 -6.40
C ILE A 164 -15.05 14.21 -6.30
N SER A 165 -16.11 13.41 -6.28
CA SER A 165 -17.47 13.93 -6.08
C SER A 165 -17.63 14.50 -4.67
N ALA A 166 -18.54 15.47 -4.50
CA ALA A 166 -18.79 16.09 -3.20
C ALA A 166 -19.17 15.06 -2.11
N VAL A 167 -19.95 14.04 -2.46
CA VAL A 167 -20.37 12.97 -1.54
C VAL A 167 -19.18 12.12 -1.09
N ARG A 168 -18.27 11.80 -2.01
CA ARG A 168 -17.04 11.06 -1.68
C ARG A 168 -16.09 11.89 -0.84
N THR A 169 -15.98 13.20 -1.12
CA THR A 169 -15.21 14.13 -0.27
C THR A 169 -15.78 14.15 1.15
N LEU A 170 -17.10 14.20 1.31
CA LEU A 170 -17.75 14.11 2.62
C LEU A 170 -17.42 12.80 3.34
N CYS A 171 -17.43 11.66 2.65
CA CYS A 171 -17.02 10.37 3.21
C CYS A 171 -15.54 10.37 3.64
N THR A 172 -14.65 10.96 2.84
CA THR A 172 -13.24 11.12 3.22
C THR A 172 -13.09 12.04 4.43
N CYS A 173 -13.83 13.14 4.51
CA CYS A 173 -13.84 14.03 5.68
C CYS A 173 -14.32 13.29 6.94
N LEU A 174 -15.33 12.43 6.82
CA LEU A 174 -15.81 11.60 7.92
C LEU A 174 -14.71 10.64 8.42
N VAL A 175 -13.99 9.99 7.50
CA VAL A 175 -12.87 9.10 7.84
C VAL A 175 -11.72 9.88 8.49
N MET A 176 -11.36 11.04 7.95
CA MET A 176 -10.34 11.90 8.56
C MET A 176 -10.75 12.34 9.97
N ALA A 177 -12.01 12.75 10.17
CA ALA A 177 -12.52 13.13 11.49
C ALA A 177 -12.44 11.96 12.49
N GLY A 178 -12.81 10.76 12.06
CA GLY A 178 -12.68 9.55 12.88
C GLY A 178 -11.23 9.28 13.27
N LEU A 179 -10.29 9.48 12.35
CA LEU A 179 -8.88 9.34 12.65
C LEU A 179 -8.37 10.42 13.61
N PHE A 180 -8.80 11.67 13.48
CA PHE A 180 -8.46 12.71 14.46
C PHE A 180 -8.94 12.33 15.86
N ILE A 181 -10.15 11.77 15.99
CA ILE A 181 -10.64 11.24 17.27
C ILE A 181 -9.72 10.16 17.81
N THR A 182 -9.22 9.24 16.98
CA THR A 182 -8.26 8.21 17.44
C THR A 182 -6.93 8.78 17.93
N ALA A 183 -6.51 9.94 17.39
CA ALA A 183 -5.26 10.59 17.74
C ALA A 183 -5.36 11.57 18.93
N GLU A 184 -6.58 11.97 19.31
CA GLU A 184 -6.84 12.94 20.40
C GLU A 184 -6.09 12.65 21.72
N PRO A 185 -6.14 11.44 22.30
CA PRO A 185 -5.50 11.13 23.59
C PRO A 185 -3.99 11.33 23.57
N GLN A 186 -3.45 11.17 22.37
CA GLN A 186 -2.07 11.24 21.98
C GLN A 186 -1.61 12.71 21.80
N ILE A 187 -2.51 13.60 21.34
CA ILE A 187 -2.29 15.05 21.20
C ILE A 187 -2.36 15.77 22.55
N PHE A 188 -3.31 15.39 23.41
CA PHE A 188 -3.60 16.10 24.66
C PHE A 188 -2.91 15.52 25.90
N GLY A 189 -1.98 14.58 25.71
CA GLY A 189 -0.99 14.21 26.72
C GLY A 189 -1.51 13.36 27.88
N ILE A 190 -2.48 12.47 27.65
CA ILE A 190 -3.06 11.66 28.73
C ILE A 190 -2.09 10.55 29.25
N ASN A 191 -0.95 10.36 28.57
CA ASN A 191 0.17 9.50 29.04
C ASN A 191 1.51 10.24 29.00
N THR A 192 1.61 11.47 29.53
CA THR A 192 2.93 12.06 29.81
C THR A 192 3.54 11.49 31.08
N ASP A 193 4.13 10.30 30.97
CA ASP A 193 5.30 9.90 31.78
C ASP A 193 6.57 10.14 30.94
N ASP A 194 6.69 11.32 30.33
CA ASP A 194 7.94 11.74 29.68
C ASP A 194 8.88 12.27 30.76
N ASP A 195 9.69 11.35 31.29
CA ASP A 195 10.89 11.61 32.09
C ASP A 195 11.83 12.58 31.34
N SER A 196 11.73 13.86 31.70
CA SER A 196 12.81 14.83 31.99
C SER A 196 14.18 14.82 31.27
N ASN A 197 14.37 14.20 30.10
CA ASN A 197 15.70 14.13 29.44
C ASN A 197 15.81 14.81 28.06
N THR A 198 14.75 15.42 27.53
CA THR A 198 14.78 16.09 26.20
C THR A 198 15.29 17.55 26.22
N ALA A 199 16.05 17.97 27.25
CA ALA A 199 16.49 19.35 27.41
C ALA A 199 17.60 19.82 26.45
N ASN A 200 18.19 18.93 25.63
CA ASN A 200 19.37 19.25 24.81
C ASN A 200 19.17 19.22 23.29
N GLU A 201 17.96 18.96 22.79
CA GLU A 201 17.72 19.03 21.34
C GLU A 201 17.30 20.43 20.88
N SER A 202 17.96 20.92 19.82
CA SER A 202 17.59 22.16 19.16
C SER A 202 16.10 22.20 18.80
N THR A 203 15.40 23.29 19.11
CA THR A 203 13.98 23.51 18.76
C THR A 203 13.68 23.21 17.28
N SER A 204 14.67 23.40 16.40
CA SER A 204 14.61 23.05 14.98
C SER A 204 14.42 21.56 14.69
N ALA A 205 15.08 20.67 15.45
CA ALA A 205 14.99 19.22 15.25
C ALA A 205 13.57 18.70 15.54
N ARG A 206 12.94 19.24 16.60
CA ARG A 206 11.57 18.91 17.02
C ARG A 206 10.49 19.25 15.99
N ILE A 207 10.79 20.11 15.01
CA ILE A 207 9.86 20.50 13.94
C ILE A 207 10.26 19.83 12.62
N LEU A 208 11.55 19.78 12.32
CA LEU A 208 12.05 19.28 11.04
C LEU A 208 11.78 17.78 10.86
N TRP A 209 11.90 16.98 11.92
CA TRP A 209 11.65 15.54 11.86
C TRP A 209 10.20 15.17 11.60
N PRO A 210 9.21 15.73 12.32
CA PRO A 210 7.81 15.61 11.97
C PRO A 210 7.50 16.03 10.52
N LEU A 211 8.07 17.14 10.05
CA LEU A 211 7.88 17.57 8.66
C LEU A 211 8.49 16.58 7.66
N CYS A 212 9.68 16.06 7.94
CA CYS A 212 10.35 15.02 7.14
C CYS A 212 9.49 13.75 7.09
N PHE A 213 8.95 13.32 8.23
CA PHE A 213 8.06 12.17 8.34
C PHE A 213 6.80 12.36 7.49
N ALA A 214 6.15 13.52 7.60
CA ALA A 214 4.98 13.86 6.79
C ALA A 214 5.29 13.90 5.29
N LEU A 215 6.38 14.56 4.90
CA LEU A 215 6.85 14.60 3.52
C LEU A 215 7.19 13.21 2.97
N GLY A 216 7.58 12.27 3.84
CA GLY A 216 7.73 10.86 3.50
C GLY A 216 6.47 10.22 2.92
N PHE A 217 5.27 10.75 3.20
CA PHE A 217 4.00 10.27 2.66
C PHE A 217 3.62 10.88 1.30
N LEU A 218 4.34 11.90 0.82
CA LEU A 218 4.11 12.45 -0.52
C LEU A 218 4.51 11.46 -1.63
N PRO A 219 5.70 10.82 -1.59
CA PRO A 219 6.09 9.80 -2.57
C PRO A 219 5.10 8.62 -2.67
N ILE A 220 4.54 8.15 -1.54
CA ILE A 220 3.54 7.06 -1.57
C ILE A 220 2.21 7.53 -2.19
N GLY A 221 1.80 8.79 -1.98
CA GLY A 221 0.66 9.39 -2.67
C GLY A 221 0.86 9.46 -4.19
N LEU A 222 2.05 9.88 -4.65
CA LEU A 222 2.44 9.85 -6.06
C LEU A 222 2.44 8.43 -6.62
N MET A 223 2.99 7.47 -5.88
CA MET A 223 3.03 6.06 -6.23
C MET A 223 1.62 5.52 -6.49
N ASN A 224 0.68 5.76 -5.56
CA ASN A 224 -0.71 5.31 -5.71
C ASN A 224 -1.37 5.86 -6.99
N VAL A 225 -1.12 7.12 -7.33
CA VAL A 225 -1.69 7.77 -8.53
C VAL A 225 -1.07 7.24 -9.82
N ILE A 226 0.24 6.97 -9.82
CA ILE A 226 0.92 6.32 -10.95
C ILE A 226 0.39 4.90 -11.14
N CYS A 227 0.21 4.14 -10.05
CA CYS A 227 -0.42 2.82 -10.08
C CYS A 227 -1.83 2.89 -10.65
N GLU A 228 -2.66 3.85 -10.23
CA GLU A 228 -4.01 4.03 -10.79
C GLU A 228 -3.94 4.27 -12.31
N LYS A 229 -3.01 5.11 -12.78
CA LYS A 229 -2.85 5.40 -14.20
C LYS A 229 -2.56 4.15 -15.04
N GLU A 230 -1.58 3.36 -14.61
CA GLU A 230 -1.05 2.23 -15.39
C GLU A 230 -1.93 0.97 -15.26
N LEU A 231 -2.50 0.72 -14.08
CA LEU A 231 -3.34 -0.45 -13.86
C LEU A 231 -4.74 -0.27 -14.47
N LYS A 232 -5.25 0.97 -14.51
CA LYS A 232 -6.56 1.27 -15.14
C LYS A 232 -6.50 1.42 -16.66
N SER A 233 -5.33 1.70 -17.25
CA SER A 233 -5.20 1.69 -18.71
C SER A 233 -5.41 0.30 -19.32
N GLY A 234 -5.31 -0.76 -18.51
CA GLY A 234 -5.45 -2.15 -18.94
C GLY A 234 -4.20 -2.69 -19.64
N GLU A 235 -3.14 -1.89 -19.77
CA GLU A 235 -1.89 -2.30 -20.39
C GLU A 235 -1.06 -3.19 -19.45
N ALA A 236 -1.04 -2.88 -18.15
CA ALA A 236 -0.29 -3.62 -17.14
C ALA A 236 -1.21 -4.28 -16.11
N LYS A 237 -0.94 -5.55 -15.78
CA LYS A 237 -1.57 -6.26 -14.65
C LYS A 237 -0.77 -6.03 -13.36
N SER A 238 -1.43 -6.03 -12.20
CA SER A 238 -0.79 -5.81 -10.88
C SER A 238 0.49 -6.62 -10.69
N PHE A 239 0.47 -7.93 -10.98
CA PHE A 239 1.65 -8.80 -10.76
C PHE A 239 2.87 -8.39 -11.60
N ASN A 240 2.69 -8.04 -12.87
CA ASN A 240 3.79 -7.57 -13.71
C ASN A 240 4.34 -6.24 -13.18
N PHE A 241 3.44 -5.33 -12.85
CA PHE A 241 3.81 -3.98 -12.43
C PHE A 241 4.54 -3.98 -11.07
N ILE A 242 4.06 -4.76 -10.10
CA ILE A 242 4.73 -4.95 -8.79
C ILE A 242 6.11 -5.57 -8.98
N MET A 243 6.23 -6.64 -9.77
CA MET A 243 7.51 -7.34 -9.95
C MET A 243 8.59 -6.38 -10.48
N TRP A 244 8.27 -5.61 -11.52
CA TRP A 244 9.21 -4.65 -12.10
C TRP A 244 9.48 -3.46 -11.19
N SER A 245 8.49 -2.99 -10.43
CA SER A 245 8.70 -1.91 -9.47
C SER A 245 9.62 -2.30 -8.32
N GLN A 246 9.54 -3.55 -7.84
CA GLN A 246 10.44 -4.07 -6.82
C GLN A 246 11.89 -4.13 -7.33
N PHE A 247 12.11 -4.53 -8.59
CA PHE A 247 13.44 -4.51 -9.18
C PHE A 247 14.02 -3.09 -9.24
N ALA A 248 13.22 -2.11 -9.69
CA ALA A 248 13.63 -0.71 -9.68
C ALA A 248 13.86 -0.17 -8.26
N GLN A 249 13.03 -0.55 -7.30
CA GLN A 249 13.17 -0.18 -5.89
C GLN A 249 14.50 -0.66 -5.30
N ILE A 250 14.91 -1.90 -5.60
CA ILE A 250 16.21 -2.43 -5.16
C ILE A 250 17.35 -1.57 -5.72
N ILE A 251 17.32 -1.26 -7.02
CA ILE A 251 18.34 -0.40 -7.65
C ILE A 251 18.38 0.98 -6.99
N CYS A 252 17.22 1.62 -6.83
CA CYS A 252 17.12 2.93 -6.20
C CYS A 252 17.61 2.91 -4.74
N MET A 253 17.26 1.87 -3.97
CA MET A 253 17.69 1.72 -2.58
C MET A 253 19.21 1.54 -2.48
N VAL A 254 19.81 0.72 -3.35
CA VAL A 254 21.27 0.56 -3.42
C VAL A 254 21.94 1.91 -3.75
N CYS A 255 21.39 2.69 -4.68
CA CYS A 255 21.91 4.02 -5.00
C CYS A 255 21.79 5.04 -3.84
N LEU A 256 20.95 4.77 -2.84
CA LEU A 256 20.70 5.64 -1.70
C LEU A 256 21.46 5.20 -0.43
N PHE A 257 22.42 4.26 -0.53
CA PHE A 257 23.24 3.83 0.62
C PHE A 257 23.97 4.98 1.31
N TRP A 258 24.34 6.03 0.57
CA TRP A 258 25.05 7.18 1.10
C TRP A 258 24.23 7.99 2.11
N THR A 259 22.90 7.82 2.13
CA THR A 259 22.02 8.50 3.08
C THR A 259 22.33 8.15 4.53
N ASP A 260 22.92 6.98 4.78
CA ASP A 260 23.30 6.55 6.12
C ASP A 260 24.55 7.28 6.68
N PHE A 261 25.31 7.97 5.82
CA PHE A 261 26.46 8.78 6.24
C PHE A 261 26.12 10.25 6.52
N ILE A 262 24.86 10.65 6.32
CA ILE A 262 24.44 12.04 6.51
C ILE A 262 24.44 12.34 8.03
N PRO A 263 25.27 13.27 8.54
CA PRO A 263 25.33 13.57 9.96
C PRO A 263 23.96 14.04 10.48
N GLY A 264 23.54 13.45 11.60
CA GLY A 264 22.23 13.73 12.20
C GLY A 264 21.05 13.03 11.52
N PHE A 265 21.21 12.48 10.31
CA PHE A 265 20.15 11.72 9.63
C PHE A 265 20.41 10.22 9.69
N GLY A 266 21.58 9.78 9.23
CA GLY A 266 21.99 8.38 9.18
C GLY A 266 22.52 7.81 10.50
N MET A 267 22.83 6.52 10.53
CA MET A 267 23.30 5.83 11.74
C MET A 267 24.81 5.61 11.80
N ALA A 268 25.53 5.70 10.68
CA ALA A 268 26.98 5.52 10.62
C ALA A 268 27.72 6.83 10.40
N GLY A 269 28.76 7.09 11.22
CA GLY A 269 29.64 8.25 11.03
C GLY A 269 30.76 8.01 10.01
N SER A 270 30.99 6.76 9.62
CA SER A 270 32.05 6.38 8.68
C SER A 270 31.71 5.11 7.90
N PHE A 271 32.38 4.90 6.76
CA PHE A 271 32.21 3.68 5.98
C PHE A 271 32.62 2.40 6.72
N SER A 272 33.62 2.48 7.61
CA SER A 272 34.04 1.32 8.42
C SER A 272 32.94 0.91 9.39
N GLU A 273 32.37 1.88 10.11
CA GLU A 273 31.27 1.65 11.04
C GLU A 273 30.05 1.09 10.32
N PHE A 274 29.69 1.68 9.18
CA PHE A 274 28.63 1.16 8.33
C PHE A 274 28.90 -0.29 7.91
N SER A 275 30.12 -0.61 7.46
CA SER A 275 30.47 -1.96 7.03
C SER A 275 30.32 -2.99 8.16
N ASP A 276 30.72 -2.64 9.38
CA ASP A 276 30.64 -3.53 10.53
C ASP A 276 29.19 -3.76 10.98
N ARG A 277 28.40 -2.68 11.08
CA ARG A 277 26.95 -2.76 11.35
C ARG A 277 26.21 -3.51 10.24
N TYR A 278 26.63 -3.31 8.98
CA TYR A 278 26.09 -4.00 7.82
C TYR A 278 26.32 -5.51 7.89
N LYS A 279 27.57 -5.93 8.16
CA LYS A 279 27.92 -7.34 8.33
C LYS A 279 27.18 -7.96 9.52
N ARG A 280 27.07 -7.24 10.63
CA ARG A 280 26.37 -7.73 11.83
C ARG A 280 24.89 -7.95 11.56
N GLY A 281 24.22 -6.95 10.98
CA GLY A 281 22.80 -7.03 10.62
C GLY A 281 22.51 -8.16 9.62
N THR A 282 23.30 -8.25 8.54
CA THR A 282 23.12 -9.31 7.54
C THR A 282 23.39 -10.71 8.08
N THR A 283 24.42 -10.88 8.93
CA THR A 283 24.70 -12.18 9.57
C THR A 283 23.54 -12.60 10.47
N CYS A 284 22.95 -11.68 11.24
CA CYS A 284 21.83 -11.99 12.12
C CYS A 284 20.50 -12.21 11.41
N LEU A 285 20.36 -11.76 10.16
CA LEU A 285 19.19 -12.04 9.32
C LEU A 285 19.15 -13.49 8.82
N VAL A 286 20.29 -14.18 8.82
CA VAL A 286 20.41 -15.59 8.38
C VAL A 286 20.80 -16.55 9.51
N SER A 287 21.20 -16.02 10.66
CA SER A 287 21.65 -16.80 11.81
C SER A 287 20.55 -16.97 12.86
N THR A 288 20.54 -18.12 13.53
CA THR A 288 19.68 -18.43 14.69
C THR A 288 20.43 -18.32 16.02
N SER A 289 21.65 -17.75 16.02
CA SER A 289 22.42 -17.54 17.25
C SER A 289 21.64 -16.73 18.28
N SER A 290 21.83 -17.04 19.57
CA SER A 290 21.24 -16.31 20.70
C SER A 290 21.55 -14.82 20.65
N ASP A 291 22.73 -14.46 20.15
CA ASP A 291 23.18 -13.06 20.03
C ASP A 291 22.33 -12.24 19.05
N CYS A 292 21.62 -12.93 18.13
CA CYS A 292 20.77 -12.31 17.13
C CYS A 292 19.31 -12.16 17.60
N LYS A 293 18.98 -12.55 18.85
CA LYS A 293 17.68 -12.30 19.51
C LYS A 293 16.45 -12.64 18.63
N GLY A 294 16.55 -13.73 17.87
CA GLY A 294 15.47 -14.19 16.98
C GLY A 294 15.13 -13.26 15.80
N LEU A 295 16.06 -12.39 15.38
CA LEU A 295 15.87 -11.41 14.31
C LEU A 295 15.30 -12.02 13.02
N VAL A 296 15.76 -13.22 12.64
CA VAL A 296 15.27 -13.91 11.44
C VAL A 296 13.75 -14.10 11.48
N GLY A 297 13.18 -14.57 12.58
CA GLY A 297 11.73 -14.80 12.70
C GLY A 297 10.94 -13.49 12.64
N LYS A 298 11.43 -12.46 13.34
CA LYS A 298 10.86 -11.11 13.32
C LYS A 298 10.87 -10.51 11.91
N SER A 299 11.98 -10.70 11.18
CA SER A 299 12.12 -10.22 9.81
C SER A 299 11.16 -10.91 8.84
N TRP A 300 10.95 -12.23 8.97
CA TRP A 300 10.00 -12.97 8.12
C TRP A 300 8.53 -12.58 8.37
N LEU A 301 8.17 -12.27 9.62
CA LEU A 301 6.85 -11.73 9.94
C LEU A 301 6.64 -10.38 9.21
N PHE A 302 7.64 -9.51 9.23
CA PHE A 302 7.61 -8.24 8.51
C PHE A 302 7.57 -8.43 6.98
N PHE A 303 8.44 -9.28 6.41
CA PHE A 303 8.47 -9.54 4.97
C PHE A 303 7.13 -10.10 4.48
N GLY A 304 6.55 -11.07 5.19
CA GLY A 304 5.23 -11.60 4.86
C GLY A 304 4.14 -10.53 4.90
N GLY A 305 4.06 -9.77 5.99
CA GLY A 305 3.10 -8.67 6.13
C GLY A 305 3.24 -7.63 5.01
N TYR A 306 4.46 -7.20 4.72
CA TYR A 306 4.76 -6.19 3.69
C TYR A 306 4.47 -6.70 2.27
N THR A 307 4.80 -7.96 1.94
CA THR A 307 4.47 -8.55 0.64
C THR A 307 2.96 -8.56 0.43
N PHE A 308 2.19 -9.08 1.38
CA PHE A 308 0.74 -9.13 1.25
C PHE A 308 0.12 -7.72 1.24
N ALA A 309 0.64 -6.80 2.05
CA ALA A 309 0.22 -5.41 2.07
C ALA A 309 0.33 -4.76 0.68
N ASN A 310 1.48 -4.91 0.01
CA ASN A 310 1.69 -4.37 -1.34
C ASN A 310 0.84 -5.07 -2.39
N LEU A 311 0.73 -6.41 -2.31
CA LEU A 311 -0.11 -7.17 -3.23
C LEU A 311 -1.55 -6.67 -3.18
N PHE A 312 -2.14 -6.63 -1.98
CA PHE A 312 -3.53 -6.20 -1.82
C PHE A 312 -3.71 -4.71 -2.10
N GLN A 313 -2.69 -3.87 -1.88
CA GLN A 313 -2.72 -2.45 -2.25
C GLN A 313 -2.90 -2.29 -3.78
N PHE A 314 -2.08 -2.97 -4.56
CA PHE A 314 -2.14 -2.89 -6.03
C PHE A 314 -3.43 -3.52 -6.57
N LEU A 315 -3.84 -4.68 -6.04
CA LEU A 315 -5.11 -5.31 -6.41
C LEU A 315 -6.31 -4.42 -6.06
N LEU A 316 -6.27 -3.72 -4.93
CA LEU A 316 -7.32 -2.77 -4.53
C LEU A 316 -7.38 -1.59 -5.51
N ILE A 317 -6.23 -1.03 -5.92
CA ILE A 317 -6.16 0.04 -6.92
C ILE A 317 -6.65 -0.44 -8.30
N GLU A 318 -6.26 -1.64 -8.72
CA GLU A 318 -6.67 -2.25 -9.99
C GLU A 318 -8.19 -2.49 -10.02
N TYR A 319 -8.73 -3.15 -8.99
CA TYR A 319 -10.10 -3.67 -9.02
C TYR A 319 -11.18 -2.80 -8.38
N ALA A 320 -10.82 -1.84 -7.52
CA ALA A 320 -11.76 -0.89 -6.89
C ALA A 320 -11.71 0.48 -7.59
N GLU A 321 -12.09 1.57 -6.91
CA GLU A 321 -12.19 2.91 -7.52
C GLU A 321 -10.85 3.47 -7.99
N GLY A 322 -9.77 3.21 -7.27
CA GLY A 322 -8.44 3.73 -7.59
C GLY A 322 -7.64 4.14 -6.34
N ALA A 323 -6.72 5.10 -6.52
CA ALA A 323 -5.74 5.51 -5.53
C ALA A 323 -6.38 6.09 -4.25
N VAL A 324 -7.44 6.88 -4.39
CA VAL A 324 -8.06 7.57 -3.25
C VAL A 324 -8.77 6.59 -2.34
N PHE A 325 -9.53 5.64 -2.88
CA PHE A 325 -10.16 4.61 -2.07
C PHE A 325 -9.11 3.77 -1.32
N ALA A 326 -8.00 3.43 -1.98
CA ALA A 326 -6.92 2.70 -1.32
C ALA A 326 -6.29 3.51 -0.16
N ALA A 327 -6.05 4.81 -0.34
CA ALA A 327 -5.57 5.67 0.74
C ALA A 327 -6.58 5.80 1.90
N VAL A 328 -7.87 5.87 1.60
CA VAL A 328 -8.95 5.88 2.60
C VAL A 328 -9.00 4.56 3.38
N VAL A 329 -8.84 3.40 2.73
CA VAL A 329 -8.76 2.09 3.39
C VAL A 329 -7.51 2.00 4.28
N GLN A 330 -6.35 2.46 3.81
CA GLN A 330 -5.10 2.45 4.55
C GLN A 330 -5.17 3.24 5.86
N SER A 331 -6.02 4.28 5.93
CA SER A 331 -6.19 5.06 7.16
C SER A 331 -6.68 4.24 8.36
N LEU A 332 -7.35 3.10 8.13
CA LEU A 332 -7.81 2.19 9.19
C LEU A 332 -6.65 1.44 9.87
N VAL A 333 -5.48 1.35 9.22
CA VAL A 333 -4.36 0.53 9.67
C VAL A 333 -3.80 1.02 11.00
N GLY A 334 -3.58 2.32 11.15
CA GLY A 334 -3.03 2.91 12.37
C GLY A 334 -3.89 2.60 13.60
N PRO A 335 -5.17 3.00 13.61
CA PRO A 335 -6.10 2.68 14.70
C PRO A 335 -6.23 1.17 14.98
N THR A 336 -6.24 0.34 13.94
CA THR A 336 -6.33 -1.12 14.11
C THR A 336 -5.05 -1.70 14.73
N ALA A 337 -3.88 -1.17 14.38
CA ALA A 337 -2.62 -1.52 15.03
C ALA A 337 -2.58 -1.06 16.49
N THR A 338 -3.14 0.11 16.82
CA THR A 338 -3.29 0.57 18.21
C THR A 338 -4.18 -0.38 19.02
N ILE A 339 -5.27 -0.89 18.44
CA ILE A 339 -6.07 -1.94 19.09
C ILE A 339 -5.25 -3.21 19.31
N PHE A 340 -4.43 -3.62 18.34
CA PHE A 340 -3.54 -4.77 18.55
C PHE A 340 -2.65 -4.58 19.79
N TRP A 341 -2.00 -3.42 19.92
CA TRP A 341 -1.14 -3.10 21.07
C TRP A 341 -1.90 -2.90 22.38
N THR A 342 -3.21 -2.64 22.33
CA THR A 342 -4.08 -2.65 23.54
C THR A 342 -4.19 -4.06 24.12
N PHE A 343 -4.23 -5.08 23.27
CA PHE A 343 -4.44 -6.47 23.68
C PHE A 343 -3.15 -7.26 23.90
N PHE A 344 -2.11 -6.92 23.13
CA PHE A 344 -0.86 -7.65 23.08
C PHE A 344 0.32 -6.75 23.45
N GLN A 345 1.21 -7.28 24.26
CA GLN A 345 2.52 -6.70 24.54
C GLN A 345 3.60 -7.64 24.01
N PHE A 346 4.63 -7.08 23.38
CA PHE A 346 5.80 -7.85 22.97
C PHE A 346 6.77 -7.97 24.15
N ASN A 347 7.03 -9.20 24.63
CA ASN A 347 8.05 -9.44 25.66
C ASN A 347 9.40 -9.70 24.99
N GLU A 348 10.30 -8.73 25.07
CA GLU A 348 11.65 -8.80 24.47
C GLU A 348 12.50 -9.95 25.01
N LYS A 349 12.37 -10.29 26.31
CA LYS A 349 13.17 -11.34 26.94
C LYS A 349 12.83 -12.73 26.42
N GLU A 350 11.55 -12.96 26.14
CA GLU A 350 11.05 -14.26 25.70
C GLU A 350 10.78 -14.31 24.19
N ASN A 351 10.88 -13.17 23.49
CA ASN A 351 10.58 -13.01 22.07
C ASN A 351 9.17 -13.49 21.68
N VAL A 352 8.18 -13.29 22.56
CA VAL A 352 6.79 -13.71 22.33
C VAL A 352 5.80 -12.57 22.57
N PHE A 353 4.71 -12.58 21.81
CA PHE A 353 3.54 -11.77 22.13
C PHE A 353 2.83 -12.38 23.33
N ARG A 354 2.64 -11.57 24.37
CA ARG A 354 1.84 -11.93 25.53
C ARG A 354 0.51 -11.21 25.46
N TRP A 355 -0.56 -11.96 25.71
CA TRP A 355 -1.87 -11.36 25.94
C TRP A 355 -1.84 -10.61 27.27
N HIS A 356 -1.90 -9.28 27.19
CA HIS A 356 -1.88 -8.41 28.35
C HIS A 356 -2.75 -7.19 28.04
N PRO A 357 -4.09 -7.32 28.17
CA PRO A 357 -5.01 -6.27 27.76
C PRO A 357 -4.93 -5.09 28.72
N VAL A 358 -4.55 -3.93 28.19
CA VAL A 358 -4.46 -2.67 28.94
C VAL A 358 -5.44 -1.69 28.31
N PHE A 359 -6.59 -1.52 28.96
CA PHE A 359 -7.64 -0.60 28.50
C PHE A 359 -7.40 0.79 29.07
N ASN A 360 -6.94 1.71 28.22
CA ASN A 360 -6.72 3.10 28.58
C ASN A 360 -7.70 4.01 27.83
N GLU A 361 -7.69 5.31 28.14
CA GLU A 361 -8.48 6.30 27.41
C GLU A 361 -8.20 6.23 25.90
N THR A 362 -6.93 6.03 25.51
CA THR A 362 -6.53 5.81 24.10
C THR A 362 -7.33 4.71 23.41
N THR A 363 -7.68 3.64 24.12
CA THR A 363 -8.47 2.54 23.57
C THR A 363 -9.90 2.98 23.26
N VAL A 364 -10.53 3.75 24.15
CA VAL A 364 -11.90 4.25 23.97
C VAL A 364 -11.99 5.15 22.73
N PHE A 365 -11.08 6.13 22.63
CA PHE A 365 -11.01 7.03 21.48
C PHE A 365 -10.70 6.28 20.18
N THR A 366 -9.83 5.27 20.22
CA THR A 366 -9.54 4.41 19.07
C THR A 366 -10.78 3.64 18.60
N ILE A 367 -11.56 3.06 19.53
CA ILE A 367 -12.81 2.35 19.22
C ILE A 367 -13.84 3.30 18.62
N VAL A 368 -14.04 4.48 19.23
CA VAL A 368 -14.99 5.49 18.74
C VAL A 368 -14.60 5.96 17.34
N GLY A 369 -13.32 6.25 17.11
CA GLY A 369 -12.85 6.66 15.79
C GLY A 369 -13.03 5.54 14.75
N LEU A 370 -12.72 4.28 15.07
CA LEU A 370 -12.96 3.15 14.16
C LEU A 370 -14.45 2.94 13.85
N LEU A 371 -15.33 3.10 14.83
CA LEU A 371 -16.78 3.06 14.64
C LEU A 371 -17.28 4.16 13.69
N LEU A 372 -16.55 5.27 13.57
CA LEU A 372 -16.84 6.32 12.60
C LEU A 372 -16.20 6.04 11.22
N MET A 373 -14.94 5.59 11.22
CA MET A 373 -14.16 5.36 10.00
C MET A 373 -14.70 4.20 9.17
N VAL A 374 -15.03 3.05 9.79
CA VAL A 374 -15.48 1.85 9.06
C VAL A 374 -16.76 2.14 8.25
N PRO A 375 -17.82 2.74 8.81
CA PRO A 375 -18.97 3.18 8.02
C PRO A 375 -18.60 4.20 6.95
N GLY A 376 -17.69 5.14 7.22
CA GLY A 376 -17.22 6.10 6.22
C GLY A 376 -16.55 5.45 5.02
N VAL A 377 -15.71 4.43 5.23
CA VAL A 377 -15.08 3.63 4.18
C VAL A 377 -16.13 2.82 3.40
N MET A 378 -17.09 2.22 4.09
CA MET A 378 -18.19 1.47 3.44
C MET A 378 -19.07 2.37 2.58
N LEU A 379 -19.45 3.55 3.09
CA LEU A 379 -20.21 4.56 2.35
C LEU A 379 -19.43 5.06 1.14
N TYR A 380 -18.13 5.31 1.27
CA TYR A 380 -17.28 5.69 0.15
C TYR A 380 -17.34 4.64 -0.97
N ASN A 381 -17.14 3.36 -0.63
CA ASN A 381 -17.21 2.26 -1.61
C ASN A 381 -18.60 2.14 -2.23
N TYR A 382 -19.66 2.31 -1.44
CA TYR A 382 -21.04 2.28 -1.94
C TYR A 382 -21.31 3.39 -2.96
N PHE A 383 -21.01 4.64 -2.62
CA PHE A 383 -21.23 5.78 -3.51
C PHE A 383 -20.34 5.73 -4.76
N SER A 384 -19.09 5.28 -4.62
CA SER A 384 -18.21 5.04 -5.76
C SER A 384 -18.81 4.03 -6.75
N ASN A 385 -19.32 2.90 -6.26
CA ASN A 385 -19.95 1.90 -7.11
C ASN A 385 -21.26 2.42 -7.74
N LYS A 386 -22.03 3.23 -7.01
CA LYS A 386 -23.26 3.85 -7.50
C LYS A 386 -22.96 4.82 -8.66
N GLU A 387 -22.02 5.74 -8.49
CA GLU A 387 -21.59 6.69 -9.52
C GLU A 387 -21.05 5.98 -10.75
N ALA A 388 -20.29 4.90 -10.56
CA ALA A 388 -19.77 4.10 -11.67
C ALA A 388 -20.91 3.45 -12.48
N LYS A 389 -21.94 2.92 -11.81
CA LYS A 389 -23.12 2.35 -12.48
C LYS A 389 -23.94 3.43 -13.21
N GLU A 390 -24.09 4.61 -12.63
CA GLU A 390 -24.80 5.74 -13.25
C GLU A 390 -24.09 6.20 -14.53
N LYS A 391 -22.76 6.36 -14.51
CA LYS A 391 -21.97 6.71 -15.70
C LYS A 391 -22.10 5.70 -16.85
N VAL A 392 -22.21 4.40 -16.54
CA VAL A 392 -22.43 3.38 -17.56
C VAL A 392 -23.85 3.47 -18.14
N LYS A 393 -24.86 3.72 -17.29
CA LYS A 393 -26.25 3.89 -17.74
C LYS A 393 -26.44 5.12 -18.63
N GLU A 394 -25.72 6.20 -18.37
CA GLU A 394 -25.77 7.44 -19.15
C GLU A 394 -25.09 7.35 -20.52
N GLY A 395 -24.47 6.21 -20.87
CA GLY A 395 -23.86 6.03 -22.19
C GLY A 395 -22.64 6.92 -22.46
N ASN A 396 -22.10 7.59 -21.44
CA ASN A 396 -20.91 8.43 -21.54
C ASN A 396 -19.66 7.55 -21.70
N PHE A 397 -19.42 7.06 -22.93
CA PHE A 397 -18.18 6.38 -23.35
C PHE A 397 -17.01 7.37 -23.57
N LEU A 398 -16.78 8.28 -22.63
CA LEU A 398 -15.58 9.10 -22.59
C LEU A 398 -14.64 8.50 -21.55
N TYR A 399 -13.72 7.68 -22.04
CA TYR A 399 -12.74 6.85 -21.31
C TYR A 399 -13.30 5.50 -20.83
N THR A 400 -13.14 4.50 -21.67
CA THR A 400 -13.35 3.09 -21.32
C THR A 400 -12.42 2.70 -20.17
N ASP A 401 -13.00 2.56 -18.97
CA ASP A 401 -12.43 1.81 -17.87
C ASP A 401 -12.87 0.35 -18.05
N PRO A 402 -12.05 -0.54 -18.66
CA PRO A 402 -12.47 -1.90 -19.02
C PRO A 402 -12.84 -2.76 -17.81
N ILE A 403 -12.44 -2.36 -16.60
CA ILE A 403 -12.74 -3.06 -15.34
C ILE A 403 -14.15 -2.73 -14.83
N LEU A 404 -14.68 -1.54 -15.17
CA LEU A 404 -16.06 -1.14 -14.81
C LEU A 404 -17.09 -1.70 -15.80
N THR A 405 -16.74 -1.86 -17.08
CA THR A 405 -17.65 -2.44 -18.08
C THR A 405 -17.90 -3.94 -17.88
N VAL A 406 -16.95 -4.69 -17.30
CA VAL A 406 -17.16 -6.10 -16.91
C VAL A 406 -18.17 -6.23 -15.76
N ASN A 407 -18.22 -5.24 -14.86
CA ASN A 407 -19.17 -5.24 -13.73
C ASN A 407 -20.54 -4.63 -14.07
N ALA A 408 -20.72 -4.08 -15.28
CA ALA A 408 -21.94 -3.37 -15.68
C ALA A 408 -22.74 -4.07 -16.78
N LYS A 409 -22.27 -5.23 -17.28
CA LYS A 409 -22.99 -6.04 -18.26
C LYS A 409 -24.00 -7.03 -17.66
N ASP A 410 -24.16 -7.06 -16.34
CA ASP A 410 -25.11 -7.93 -15.63
C ASP A 410 -25.98 -7.12 -14.64
#